data_AF-A0A9D7DI05-F1
#
_entry.id   AF-A0A9D7DI05-F1
#
_cell.length_a   1.000
_cell.length_b   1.000
_cell.length_c   1.000
_cell.angle_alpha   90.00
_cell.angle_beta   90.00
_cell.angle_gamma   90.00
#
_symmetry.space_group_name_H-M   'P 1'
#
loop_
_entity.id
_entity.type
_entity.pdbx_description
1 polymer ?
#
loop_
_entity_poly.entity_id
_entity_poly.type
_entity_poly.pdbx_seq_one_letter_code
_entity_poly.pdbx_strand_id
1 'polypeptide(L)'
;MVVGIVVDQMRTDYIYRYWDNFGEGGFKRLIGEGSFLRDAHYNYMPTVTGPGHASIYTGTTPSHHGIVANDRYDRATRKTIYCTQDMSQQAVGTLPDNAHRSPVQLLGHHARR
;
A
#
# COMPACT_ATOMS: atom_id res chain seq x y z
N MET A 1 -5.44 -20.01 -7.06
CA MET A 1 -5.74 -18.89 -6.14
C MET A 1 -4.43 -18.19 -5.81
N VAL A 2 -4.42 -16.86 -5.71
CA VAL A 2 -3.26 -16.05 -5.31
C VAL A 2 -3.66 -15.21 -4.11
N VAL A 3 -2.82 -15.16 -3.07
CA VAL A 3 -3.05 -14.37 -1.85
C VAL A 3 -1.87 -13.41 -1.69
N GLY A 4 -2.14 -12.11 -1.70
CA GLY A 4 -1.15 -11.07 -1.40
C GLY A 4 -1.29 -10.59 0.04
N ILE A 5 -0.20 -10.63 0.82
CA ILE A 5 -0.17 -10.21 2.22
C ILE A 5 0.90 -9.12 2.36
N VAL A 6 0.50 -7.96 2.85
CA VAL A 6 1.40 -6.85 3.20
C VAL A 6 1.24 -6.58 4.69
N VAL A 7 2.32 -6.74 5.45
CA VAL A 7 2.35 -6.41 6.88
C VAL A 7 2.88 -4.99 7.02
N ASP A 8 2.03 -4.07 7.48
CA ASP A 8 2.38 -2.66 7.55
C ASP A 8 3.55 -2.43 8.52
N GLN A 9 4.47 -1.53 8.13
CA GLN A 9 5.67 -1.19 8.88
C GLN A 9 6.59 -2.38 9.25
N MET A 10 6.48 -3.52 8.58
CA MET A 10 7.31 -4.69 8.86
C MET A 10 8.70 -4.56 8.23
N ARG A 11 9.71 -4.42 9.08
CA ARG A 11 11.12 -4.42 8.65
C ARG A 11 11.66 -5.84 8.57
N THR A 12 12.57 -6.08 7.62
CA THR A 12 13.18 -7.39 7.40
C THR A 12 13.94 -7.92 8.63
N ASP A 13 14.52 -7.05 9.47
CA ASP A 13 15.24 -7.46 10.68
C ASP A 13 14.34 -8.12 11.74
N TYR A 14 13.03 -7.85 11.72
CA TYR A 14 12.08 -8.49 12.64
C TYR A 14 11.96 -9.99 12.42
N ILE A 15 12.16 -10.45 11.19
CA ILE A 15 12.16 -11.88 10.87
C ILE A 15 13.24 -12.60 11.68
N TYR A 16 14.46 -12.03 11.73
CA TYR A 16 15.57 -12.63 12.44
C TYR A 16 15.47 -12.41 13.95
N ARG A 17 15.09 -11.19 14.36
CA ARG A 17 15.03 -10.80 15.77
C ARG A 17 14.04 -11.63 16.57
N TYR A 18 12.92 -12.02 15.95
CA TYR A 18 11.85 -12.78 16.62
C TYR A 18 11.71 -14.19 16.05
N TRP A 19 12.76 -14.71 15.40
CA TRP A 19 12.70 -16.00 14.72
C TRP A 19 12.24 -17.13 15.65
N ASP A 20 12.77 -17.17 16.87
CA ASP A 20 12.46 -18.19 17.86
C ASP A 20 11.06 -18.02 18.47
N ASN A 21 10.46 -16.83 18.35
CA ASN A 21 9.09 -16.55 18.78
C ASN A 21 8.04 -16.95 17.74
N PHE A 22 8.43 -17.25 16.49
CA PHE A 22 7.49 -17.66 15.45
C PHE A 22 7.21 -19.17 15.49
N GLY A 23 5.94 -19.52 15.29
CA GLY A 23 5.53 -20.90 15.06
C GLY A 23 5.86 -21.40 13.65
N GLU A 24 5.88 -22.72 13.48
CA GLU A 24 6.34 -23.37 12.24
C GLU A 24 5.44 -23.08 11.02
N GLY A 25 4.13 -22.87 11.22
CA GLY A 25 3.18 -22.69 10.11
C GLY A 25 3.11 -21.29 9.47
N GLY A 26 3.88 -20.32 9.97
CA GLY A 26 3.82 -18.90 9.56
C GLY A 26 5.03 -18.44 8.76
N PHE A 27 5.70 -17.38 9.24
CA PHE A 27 6.90 -16.81 8.60
C PHE A 27 8.01 -17.85 8.39
N LYS A 28 8.19 -18.79 9.32
CA LYS A 28 9.16 -19.89 9.18
C LYS A 28 8.91 -20.72 7.92
N ARG A 29 7.66 -21.15 7.71
CA ARG A 29 7.25 -21.85 6.49
C ARG A 29 7.47 -21.01 5.23
N LEU A 30 7.04 -19.75 5.23
CA LEU A 30 7.19 -18.86 4.07
C LEU A 30 8.66 -18.68 3.65
N ILE A 31 9.57 -18.66 4.61
CA ILE A 31 11.00 -18.49 4.36
C ILE A 31 11.70 -19.82 4.03
N GLY A 32 11.31 -20.92 4.68
CA GLY A 32 11.93 -22.23 4.50
C GLY A 32 11.46 -22.98 3.25
N GLU A 33 10.19 -22.83 2.87
CA GLU A 33 9.57 -23.51 1.72
C GLU A 33 9.36 -22.59 0.51
N GLY A 34 9.55 -21.28 0.69
CA GLY A 34 9.33 -20.25 -0.33
C GLY A 34 10.62 -19.63 -0.86
N SER A 35 10.46 -18.47 -1.52
CA SER A 35 11.58 -17.63 -1.95
C SER A 35 11.66 -16.40 -1.05
N PHE A 36 12.82 -16.18 -0.43
CA PHE A 36 13.03 -15.07 0.49
C PHE A 36 14.05 -14.06 -0.05
N LEU A 37 13.54 -12.93 -0.55
CA LEU A 37 14.35 -11.82 -1.05
C LEU A 37 14.67 -10.85 0.11
N ARG A 38 15.93 -10.83 0.53
CA ARG A 38 16.40 -10.04 1.68
C ARG A 38 16.79 -8.61 1.32
N ASP A 39 17.23 -8.42 0.08
CA ASP A 39 17.72 -7.15 -0.47
C ASP A 39 16.66 -6.52 -1.38
N ALA A 40 15.48 -6.30 -0.81
CA ALA A 40 14.38 -5.62 -1.49
C ALA A 40 14.25 -4.20 -0.91
N HIS A 41 14.33 -3.20 -1.79
CA HIS A 41 14.32 -1.79 -1.40
C HIS A 41 13.24 -1.03 -2.18
N TYR A 42 12.64 -0.03 -1.53
CA TYR A 42 11.78 0.93 -2.21
C TYR A 42 12.63 1.81 -3.13
N ASN A 43 12.25 1.90 -4.41
CA ASN A 43 12.88 2.76 -5.40
C ASN A 43 12.21 4.15 -5.51
N TYR A 44 11.46 4.54 -4.49
CA TYR A 44 10.74 5.81 -4.42
C TYR A 44 10.70 6.37 -2.99
N MET A 45 10.37 7.65 -2.90
CA MET A 45 10.07 8.37 -1.67
C MET A 45 8.75 9.14 -1.88
N PRO A 46 7.88 9.30 -0.85
CA PRO A 46 7.99 8.82 0.54
C PRO A 46 7.53 7.37 0.76
N THR A 47 8.13 6.67 1.73
CA THR A 47 7.78 5.30 2.13
C THR A 47 6.62 5.30 3.13
N VAL A 48 5.45 5.74 2.68
CA VAL A 48 4.21 5.78 3.47
C VAL A 48 3.18 4.79 2.93
N THR A 49 2.21 4.42 3.75
CA THR A 49 1.30 3.28 3.52
C THR A 49 0.63 3.27 2.14
N GLY A 50 -0.05 4.35 1.74
CA GLY A 50 -0.79 4.44 0.49
C GLY A 50 0.07 4.23 -0.76
N PRO A 51 1.13 5.02 -0.97
CA PRO A 51 2.13 4.80 -2.02
C PRO A 51 2.72 3.38 -1.98
N GLY A 52 3.07 2.90 -0.77
CA GLY A 52 3.54 1.54 -0.48
C GLY A 52 2.69 0.46 -1.12
N HIS A 53 1.43 0.42 -0.73
CA HIS A 53 0.47 -0.58 -1.19
C HIS A 53 0.19 -0.42 -2.69
N ALA A 54 0.00 0.80 -3.17
CA ALA A 54 -0.24 1.05 -4.59
C ALA A 54 0.91 0.52 -5.45
N SER A 55 2.17 0.76 -5.08
CA SER A 55 3.33 0.26 -5.83
C SER A 55 3.45 -1.26 -5.83
N ILE A 56 3.17 -1.93 -4.71
CA ILE A 56 3.21 -3.41 -4.61
C ILE A 56 2.24 -4.06 -5.61
N TYR A 57 1.02 -3.52 -5.71
CA TYR A 57 -0.03 -4.12 -6.54
C TYR A 57 -0.09 -3.61 -7.98
N THR A 58 0.55 -2.47 -8.29
CA THR A 58 0.63 -1.94 -9.66
C THR A 58 1.95 -2.26 -10.36
N GLY A 59 3.00 -2.60 -9.62
CA GLY A 59 4.34 -2.83 -10.17
C GLY A 59 5.01 -1.55 -10.70
N THR A 60 4.48 -0.37 -10.36
CA THR A 60 5.04 0.93 -10.78
C THR A 60 5.23 1.88 -9.60
N THR A 61 5.87 3.02 -9.83
CA THR A 61 6.21 3.98 -8.78
C THR A 61 5.12 5.02 -8.55
N PRO A 62 5.13 5.74 -7.41
CA PRO A 62 4.18 6.82 -7.12
C PRO A 62 4.04 7.88 -8.21
N SER A 63 5.14 8.16 -8.92
CA SER A 63 5.17 9.07 -10.06
C SER A 63 4.28 8.64 -11.24
N HIS A 64 4.04 7.33 -11.39
CA HIS A 64 3.23 6.78 -12.48
C HIS A 64 1.79 6.50 -12.02
N HIS A 65 1.61 5.85 -10.87
CA HIS A 65 0.27 5.49 -10.38
C HIS A 65 -0.44 6.62 -9.62
N GLY A 66 0.21 7.77 -9.41
CA GLY A 66 -0.40 9.00 -8.88
C GLY A 66 -0.64 9.05 -7.37
N ILE A 67 -0.43 7.93 -6.65
CA ILE A 67 -0.55 7.88 -5.19
C ILE A 67 0.80 8.23 -4.57
N VAL A 68 1.03 9.52 -4.35
CA VAL A 68 2.31 10.09 -3.88
C VAL A 68 2.40 10.30 -2.37
N ALA A 69 1.27 10.28 -1.66
CA ALA A 69 1.17 10.39 -0.22
C ALA A 69 -0.17 9.81 0.26
N ASN A 70 -0.31 9.59 1.56
CA ASN A 70 -1.62 9.29 2.18
C ASN A 70 -2.55 10.49 2.06
N ASP A 71 -2.02 11.68 2.31
CA ASP A 71 -2.73 12.95 2.22
C ASP A 71 -1.93 13.88 1.30
N ARG A 72 -2.57 14.41 0.27
CA ARG A 72 -1.95 15.35 -0.66
C ARG A 72 -2.73 16.65 -0.75
N TYR A 73 -2.02 17.77 -0.87
CA TYR A 73 -2.65 19.05 -1.11
C TYR A 73 -3.06 19.18 -2.59
N ASP A 74 -4.35 19.38 -2.85
CA ASP A 74 -4.86 19.71 -4.16
C ASP A 74 -4.99 21.23 -4.33
N ARG A 75 -4.23 21.77 -5.28
CA ARG A 75 -4.19 23.20 -5.59
C ARG A 75 -5.50 23.72 -6.19
N ALA A 76 -6.23 22.88 -6.93
CA ALA A 76 -7.48 23.29 -7.58
C ALA A 76 -8.58 23.53 -6.56
N THR A 77 -8.72 22.62 -5.59
CA THR A 77 -9.73 22.71 -4.53
C THR A 77 -9.23 23.43 -3.28
N ARG A 78 -7.92 23.70 -3.17
CA ARG A 78 -7.22 24.25 -2.00
C ARG A 78 -7.41 23.43 -0.73
N LYS A 79 -7.62 22.12 -0.88
CA LYS A 79 -7.88 21.19 0.22
C LYS A 79 -6.86 20.06 0.22
N THR A 80 -6.65 19.48 1.39
CA THR A 80 -5.96 18.20 1.51
C THR A 80 -6.94 17.08 1.17
N ILE A 81 -6.52 16.18 0.29
CA ILE A 81 -7.29 15.04 -0.20
C ILE A 81 -6.57 13.76 0.23
N TYR A 82 -7.29 12.87 0.89
CA TYR A 82 -6.78 11.54 1.23
C TYR A 82 -6.70 10.64 -0.01
N CYS A 83 -5.76 9.70 -0.03
CA CYS A 83 -5.38 8.90 -1.20
C CYS A 83 -6.52 8.06 -1.80
N THR A 84 -7.55 7.73 -1.00
CA THR A 84 -8.75 7.04 -1.49
C THR A 84 -10.02 7.88 -1.34
N GLN A 85 -9.93 9.18 -1.04
CA GLN A 85 -11.11 10.03 -0.85
C GLN A 85 -11.93 10.17 -2.14
N ASP A 86 -13.23 9.89 -2.02
CA ASP A 86 -14.21 10.04 -3.08
C ASP A 86 -15.61 10.33 -2.50
N MET A 87 -16.00 11.60 -2.52
CA MET A 87 -17.30 12.06 -2.00
C MET A 87 -18.49 11.66 -2.90
N SER A 88 -18.23 11.13 -4.10
CA SER A 88 -19.30 10.64 -4.99
C SER A 88 -19.77 9.24 -4.62
N GLN A 89 -19.03 8.54 -3.75
CA GLN A 89 -19.31 7.17 -3.36
C GLN A 89 -19.84 7.09 -1.94
N GLN A 90 -20.72 6.11 -1.71
CA GLN A 90 -21.24 5.76 -0.39
C GLN A 90 -21.01 4.26 -0.19
N ALA A 91 -20.10 3.91 0.71
CA ALA A 91 -19.86 2.51 1.04
C ALA A 91 -21.04 1.91 1.83
N VAL A 92 -21.33 0.64 1.53
CA VAL A 92 -22.39 -0.13 2.19
C VAL A 92 -21.83 -0.80 3.44
N GLY A 93 -22.55 -0.70 4.56
CA GLY A 93 -22.17 -1.39 5.81
C GLY A 93 -20.99 -0.79 6.57
N THR A 94 -20.65 0.47 6.32
CA THR A 94 -19.60 1.20 7.06
C THR A 94 -20.16 2.41 7.80
N LEU A 95 -19.37 2.94 8.73
CA LEU A 95 -19.67 4.18 9.43
C LEU A 95 -19.54 5.39 8.49
N PRO A 96 -20.32 6.47 8.70
CA PRO A 96 -20.34 7.65 7.83
C PRO A 96 -18.94 8.22 7.51
N ASP A 97 -18.06 8.28 8.52
CA ASP A 97 -16.71 8.86 8.40
C ASP A 97 -15.80 8.12 7.42
N ASN A 98 -16.10 6.84 7.14
CA ASN A 98 -15.33 5.99 6.22
C ASN A 98 -16.11 5.66 4.94
N ALA A 99 -17.27 6.27 4.71
CA ALA A 99 -18.14 5.92 3.61
C ALA A 99 -17.66 6.40 2.24
N HIS A 100 -16.86 7.46 2.20
CA HIS A 100 -16.52 8.19 0.98
C HIS A 100 -15.15 7.81 0.44
N ARG A 101 -14.98 6.52 0.07
CA ARG A 101 -13.69 5.97 -0.37
C ARG A 101 -13.80 5.17 -1.68
N SER A 102 -12.85 5.37 -2.61
CA SER A 102 -12.75 4.63 -3.88
C SER A 102 -11.31 4.67 -4.45
N PRO A 103 -10.97 3.86 -5.46
CA PRO A 103 -9.67 3.90 -6.12
C PRO A 103 -9.53 5.01 -7.17
N VAL A 104 -10.45 5.99 -7.24
CA VAL A 104 -10.48 7.04 -8.29
C VAL A 104 -9.18 7.84 -8.43
N GLN A 105 -8.39 7.93 -7.34
CA GLN A 105 -7.11 8.63 -7.32
C GLN A 105 -5.95 7.79 -7.88
N LEU A 106 -6.13 6.48 -8.06
CA LEU A 106 -5.14 5.58 -8.64
C LEU A 106 -5.12 5.75 -10.15
N LEU A 107 -4.03 6.31 -10.67
CA LEU A 107 -3.87 6.48 -12.10
C LEU A 107 -3.45 5.14 -12.71
N GLY A 108 -4.34 4.51 -13.47
CA GLY A 108 -3.92 3.54 -14.48
C GLY A 108 -3.06 4.24 -15.53
N HIS A 109 -2.33 3.47 -16.36
CA HIS A 109 -1.39 3.93 -17.41
C HIS A 109 -1.97 4.90 -18.50
N HIS A 110 -3.13 5.51 -18.25
CA HIS A 110 -3.89 6.45 -19.06
C HIS A 110 -4.23 7.76 -18.32
N ALA A 111 -3.28 8.36 -17.60
CA ALA A 111 -3.38 9.79 -17.26
C ALA A 111 -2.77 10.60 -18.41
N ARG A 112 -3.64 11.34 -19.10
CA ARG A 112 -3.36 12.14 -20.30
C ARG A 112 -2.21 13.12 -20.06
N ARG A 113 -1.29 13.18 -21.03
CA ARG A 113 -0.37 14.32 -21.24
C ARG A 113 -1.16 15.61 -21.47
#